data_AF-A0A7X0A9J3-F1
#
_entry.id   AF-A0A7X0A9J3-F1
#
_cell.length_a   1.000
_cell.length_b   1.000
_cell.length_c   1.000
_cell.angle_alpha   90.00
_cell.angle_beta   90.00
_cell.angle_gamma   90.00
#
_symmetry.space_group_name_H-M   'P 1'
#
loop_
_entity.id
_entity.type
_entity.pdbx_description
1 polymer ?
#
loop_
_entity_poly.entity_id
_entity_poly.type
_entity_poly.pdbx_seq_one_letter_code
_entity_poly.pdbx_strand_id
1 'polypeptide(L)'
;MEQLTLKYKNPVFNNSLVRIGDLINYDGPILSLFEDVRNGYLYLFDWVDRIEQYNRWLIFQIRSKDILEFIQKKITYLELFKNTVKNTYYFTDIINNNLNNYRVIQLEIVPEKYYPNANDYFDKTDCPSYDKIVSFLLNKKSENLYLPNTSISSINNHRTQSQTVIRKKSRNLNEMQVNSNSPRLTRHPLTAPNKNRYDITGITIIRRSEFNYKKHA
;
A
#
# COMPACT_ATOMS: atom_id res chain seq x y z
N MET A 1 3.95 -16.51 -18.91
CA MET A 1 3.62 -15.17 -18.37
C MET A 1 2.87 -14.41 -19.44
N GLU A 2 1.85 -13.64 -19.09
CA GLU A 2 1.20 -12.77 -20.08
C GLU A 2 2.02 -11.49 -20.27
N GLN A 3 2.08 -11.02 -21.52
CA GLN A 3 2.75 -9.77 -21.85
C GLN A 3 1.88 -8.61 -21.39
N LEU A 4 2.41 -7.77 -20.50
CA LEU A 4 1.71 -6.59 -20.01
C LEU A 4 1.99 -5.42 -20.94
N THR A 5 0.95 -4.66 -21.26
CA THR A 5 1.10 -3.40 -22.00
C THR A 5 1.29 -2.27 -20.98
N LEU A 6 2.42 -1.55 -21.08
CA LEU A 6 2.90 -0.68 -20.01
C LEU A 6 2.87 0.79 -20.40
N LYS A 7 2.42 1.63 -19.47
CA LYS A 7 2.64 3.07 -19.52
C LYS A 7 3.74 3.43 -18.53
N TYR A 8 4.81 4.09 -18.98
CA TYR A 8 5.89 4.52 -18.11
C TYR A 8 5.46 5.71 -17.24
N LYS A 9 4.75 5.40 -16.17
CA LYS A 9 4.47 6.29 -15.05
C LYS A 9 4.59 5.46 -13.78
N ASN A 10 5.63 5.73 -13.00
CA ASN A 10 5.89 5.02 -11.75
C ASN A 10 5.31 5.87 -10.61
N PRO A 11 4.16 5.50 -10.02
CA PRO A 11 3.69 6.17 -8.81
C PRO A 11 4.68 5.90 -7.68
N VAL A 12 5.14 6.97 -7.05
CA VAL A 12 6.06 6.86 -5.91
C VAL A 12 5.24 6.50 -4.67
N PHE A 13 5.19 5.23 -4.30
CA PHE A 13 4.56 4.75 -3.06
C PHE A 13 5.52 4.71 -1.86
N ASN A 14 6.81 5.04 -2.04
CA ASN A 14 7.92 5.04 -1.07
C ASN A 14 7.47 5.04 0.41
N ASN A 15 7.32 3.84 0.98
CA ASN A 15 7.02 3.58 2.40
C ASN A 15 5.80 4.33 2.98
N SER A 16 4.92 4.84 2.12
CA SER A 16 3.72 5.59 2.51
C SER A 16 2.47 4.71 2.62
N LEU A 17 2.52 3.50 2.08
CA LEU A 17 1.42 2.56 2.14
C LEU A 17 1.44 1.78 3.46
N VAL A 18 0.38 1.93 4.24
CA VAL A 18 0.13 1.16 5.46
C VAL A 18 -0.99 0.17 5.22
N ARG A 19 -0.75 -1.11 5.52
CA ARG A 19 -1.75 -2.17 5.38
C ARG A 19 -2.80 -2.02 6.47
N ILE A 20 -4.06 -1.87 6.06
CA ILE A 20 -5.20 -1.85 6.97
C ILE A 20 -5.61 -3.28 7.30
N GLY A 21 -5.77 -4.15 6.29
CA GLY A 21 -6.13 -5.55 6.50
C GLY A 21 -6.48 -6.29 5.21
N ASP A 22 -6.88 -7.54 5.33
CA ASP A 22 -7.30 -8.37 4.19
C ASP A 22 -8.81 -8.42 4.07
N LEU A 23 -9.31 -8.05 2.90
CA LEU A 23 -10.70 -8.25 2.50
C LEU A 23 -10.98 -9.70 2.10
N ILE A 24 -10.00 -10.36 1.50
CA ILE A 24 -10.08 -11.77 1.10
C ILE A 24 -8.74 -12.44 1.41
N ASN A 25 -8.78 -13.53 2.17
CA ASN A 25 -7.62 -14.32 2.55
C ASN A 25 -7.97 -15.81 2.44
N TYR A 26 -7.17 -16.54 1.67
CA TYR A 26 -7.29 -17.99 1.48
C TYR A 26 -5.88 -18.58 1.43
N ASP A 27 -5.42 -19.15 2.55
CA ASP A 27 -4.03 -19.59 2.76
C ASP A 27 -2.99 -18.51 2.44
N GLY A 28 -3.39 -17.24 2.54
CA GLY A 28 -2.62 -16.07 2.12
C GLY A 28 -3.51 -14.92 1.67
N PRO A 29 -3.03 -13.67 1.75
CA PRO A 29 -3.80 -12.52 1.28
C PRO A 29 -4.05 -12.62 -0.23
N ILE A 30 -5.31 -12.50 -0.63
CA ILE A 30 -5.72 -12.38 -2.03
C ILE A 30 -6.07 -10.94 -2.35
N LEU A 31 -6.83 -10.29 -1.46
CA LEU A 31 -7.21 -8.89 -1.60
C LEU A 31 -6.93 -8.13 -0.30
N SER A 32 -5.98 -7.20 -0.36
CA SER A 32 -5.53 -6.43 0.79
C SER A 32 -5.81 -4.93 0.62
N LEU A 33 -6.31 -4.31 1.68
CA LEU A 33 -6.57 -2.87 1.75
C LEU A 33 -5.37 -2.14 2.36
N PHE A 34 -4.93 -1.10 1.67
CA PHE A 34 -3.89 -0.18 2.10
C PHE A 34 -4.38 1.26 2.09
N GLU A 35 -3.80 2.07 2.96
CA GLU A 35 -3.92 3.53 2.94
C GLU A 35 -2.57 4.16 2.61
N ASP A 36 -2.58 5.15 1.72
CA ASP A 36 -1.45 6.06 1.54
C ASP A 36 -1.55 7.18 2.58
N VAL A 37 -0.69 7.14 3.60
CA VAL A 37 -0.75 8.06 4.75
C VAL A 37 -0.45 9.52 4.39
N ARG A 38 0.03 9.79 3.16
CA ARG A 38 0.31 11.17 2.70
C ARG A 38 -0.95 11.91 2.29
N ASN A 39 -1.95 11.20 1.76
CA ASN A 39 -3.15 11.78 1.15
C ASN A 39 -4.46 11.09 1.61
N GLY A 40 -4.37 10.00 2.38
CA GLY A 40 -5.50 9.23 2.86
C GLY A 40 -6.21 8.42 1.77
N TYR A 41 -5.63 8.28 0.58
CA TYR A 41 -6.20 7.47 -0.50
C TYR A 41 -6.08 6.00 -0.20
N LEU A 42 -7.12 5.25 -0.57
CA LEU A 42 -7.20 3.83 -0.36
C LEU A 42 -6.80 3.09 -1.64
N TYR A 43 -6.02 2.04 -1.47
CA TYR A 43 -5.55 1.18 -2.53
C TYR A 43 -5.88 -0.27 -2.20
N LEU A 44 -6.31 -1.01 -3.21
CA LEU A 44 -6.42 -2.47 -3.14
C LEU A 44 -5.23 -3.10 -3.83
N PHE A 45 -4.64 -4.07 -3.15
CA PHE A 45 -3.64 -4.98 -3.68
C PHE A 45 -4.33 -6.31 -3.92
N ASP A 46 -4.45 -6.69 -5.18
CA ASP A 46 -5.13 -7.91 -5.65
C ASP A 46 -4.10 -8.89 -6.21
N TRP A 47 -3.96 -10.06 -5.59
CA TRP A 47 -3.08 -11.12 -6.05
C TRP A 47 -3.69 -11.81 -7.27
N VAL A 48 -2.96 -11.82 -8.38
CA VAL A 48 -3.52 -12.28 -9.67
C VAL A 48 -2.72 -13.39 -10.34
N ASP A 49 -1.43 -13.53 -10.03
CA ASP A 49 -0.56 -14.51 -10.68
C ASP A 49 0.64 -14.84 -9.79
N ARG A 50 1.24 -16.02 -9.97
CA ARG A 50 2.53 -16.37 -9.39
C ARG A 50 3.39 -17.15 -10.38
N ILE A 51 4.68 -16.87 -10.39
CA ILE A 51 5.68 -17.64 -11.14
C ILE A 51 6.91 -17.79 -10.28
N GLU A 52 7.26 -19.02 -9.94
CA GLU A 52 8.44 -19.42 -9.14
C GLU A 52 8.69 -18.52 -7.92
N GLN A 53 9.42 -17.42 -8.11
CA GLN A 53 9.89 -16.50 -7.06
C GLN A 53 9.06 -15.21 -6.95
N TYR A 54 8.13 -14.96 -7.88
CA TYR A 54 7.37 -13.71 -7.98
C TYR A 54 5.89 -13.94 -7.74
N ASN A 55 5.31 -13.11 -6.89
CA ASN A 55 3.87 -12.91 -6.78
C ASN A 55 3.50 -11.62 -7.49
N ARG A 56 2.60 -11.69 -8.47
CA ARG A 56 2.10 -10.54 -9.19
C ARG A 56 0.86 -10.00 -8.52
N TRP A 57 0.89 -8.71 -8.25
CA TRP A 57 -0.20 -7.99 -7.63
C TRP A 57 -0.66 -6.88 -8.55
N LEU A 58 -1.96 -6.77 -8.77
CA LEU A 58 -2.58 -5.56 -9.26
C LEU A 58 -2.80 -4.58 -8.12
N ILE A 59 -2.61 -3.31 -8.40
CA ILE A 59 -2.80 -2.22 -7.45
C ILE A 59 -3.73 -1.21 -8.11
N PHE A 60 -4.80 -0.83 -7.42
CA PHE A 60 -5.73 0.16 -7.93
C PHE A 60 -6.37 0.98 -6.81
N GLN A 61 -6.62 2.25 -7.08
CA GLN A 61 -7.21 3.17 -6.11
C GLN A 61 -8.71 2.91 -6.00
N ILE A 62 -9.25 2.94 -4.79
CA ILE A 62 -10.67 2.70 -4.53
C ILE A 62 -11.24 3.73 -3.54
N ARG A 63 -12.55 3.96 -3.58
CA ARG A 63 -13.22 4.83 -2.59
C ARG A 63 -13.71 3.97 -1.43
N SER A 64 -13.75 4.57 -0.23
CA SER A 64 -14.29 3.91 0.97
C SER A 64 -15.74 3.44 0.79
N LYS A 65 -16.56 4.21 0.06
CA LYS A 65 -17.93 3.85 -0.28
C LYS A 65 -18.01 2.52 -1.04
N ASP A 66 -17.18 2.33 -2.06
CA ASP A 66 -17.22 1.11 -2.89
C ASP A 66 -16.81 -0.12 -2.06
N ILE A 67 -15.82 0.01 -1.16
CA ILE A 67 -15.43 -1.08 -0.25
C ILE A 67 -16.60 -1.43 0.69
N LEU A 68 -17.28 -0.43 1.26
CA LEU A 68 -18.43 -0.67 2.13
C LEU A 68 -19.59 -1.34 1.38
N GLU A 69 -19.84 -0.93 0.14
CA GLU A 69 -20.85 -1.57 -0.71
C GLU A 69 -20.49 -3.02 -1.04
N PHE A 70 -19.21 -3.31 -1.30
CA PHE A 70 -18.73 -4.68 -1.48
C PHE A 70 -18.93 -5.52 -0.21
N ILE A 71 -18.51 -5.02 0.96
CA ILE A 71 -18.69 -5.70 2.26
C ILE A 71 -20.19 -5.97 2.55
N GLN A 72 -21.07 -5.05 2.15
CA GLN A 72 -22.52 -5.18 2.29
C GLN A 72 -23.16 -6.07 1.22
N LYS A 73 -22.36 -6.70 0.34
CA LYS A 73 -22.80 -7.53 -0.78
C LYS A 73 -23.70 -6.79 -1.78
N LYS A 74 -23.57 -5.47 -1.88
CA LYS A 74 -24.33 -4.63 -2.84
C LYS A 74 -23.70 -4.60 -4.22
N ILE A 75 -22.38 -4.71 -4.27
CA ILE A 75 -21.61 -4.85 -5.51
C ILE A 75 -20.75 -6.11 -5.42
N THR A 76 -20.46 -6.67 -6.58
CA THR A 76 -19.58 -7.82 -6.78
C THR A 76 -18.12 -7.39 -6.75
N TYR A 77 -17.21 -8.36 -6.70
CA TYR A 77 -15.78 -8.09 -6.78
C TYR A 77 -15.42 -7.51 -8.16
N LEU A 78 -16.05 -7.98 -9.23
CA LEU A 78 -15.86 -7.40 -10.57
C LEU A 78 -16.29 -5.92 -10.63
N GLU A 79 -17.41 -5.57 -10.01
CA GLU A 79 -17.87 -4.17 -9.92
C GLU A 79 -16.94 -3.32 -9.05
N LEU A 80 -16.50 -3.84 -7.89
CA LEU A 80 -15.50 -3.18 -7.05
C LEU A 80 -14.21 -2.88 -7.84
N PHE A 81 -13.75 -3.86 -8.63
CA PHE A 81 -12.57 -3.75 -9.49
C PHE A 81 -12.77 -2.69 -10.58
N LYS A 82 -13.93 -2.66 -11.23
CA LYS A 82 -14.28 -1.67 -12.28
C LYS A 82 -14.54 -0.27 -11.73
N ASN A 83 -14.94 -0.14 -10.47
CA ASN A 83 -15.16 1.15 -9.79
C ASN A 83 -13.86 1.87 -9.39
N THR A 84 -12.70 1.42 -9.85
CA THR A 84 -11.43 2.07 -9.55
C THR A 84 -11.42 3.54 -10.01
N VAL A 85 -10.75 4.38 -9.23
CA VAL A 85 -10.63 5.81 -9.52
C VAL A 85 -9.83 6.00 -10.83
N LYS A 86 -10.42 6.75 -11.77
CA LYS A 86 -9.82 7.08 -13.09
C LYS A 86 -9.49 5.87 -13.97
N ASN A 87 -10.11 4.71 -13.74
CA ASN A 87 -9.84 3.49 -14.50
C ASN A 87 -8.33 3.18 -14.61
N THR A 88 -7.58 3.43 -13.53
CA THR A 88 -6.12 3.35 -13.53
C THR A 88 -5.66 2.16 -12.68
N TYR A 89 -4.97 1.24 -13.34
CA TYR A 89 -4.41 0.05 -12.72
C TYR A 89 -2.90 0.10 -12.78
N TYR A 90 -2.29 -0.42 -11.74
CA TYR A 90 -0.86 -0.66 -11.68
C TYR A 90 -0.62 -2.12 -11.38
N PHE A 91 0.60 -2.58 -11.60
CA PHE A 91 1.04 -3.87 -11.10
C PHE A 91 2.40 -3.77 -10.43
N THR A 92 2.69 -4.76 -9.60
CA THR A 92 4.02 -5.00 -9.06
C THR A 92 4.27 -6.50 -8.96
N ASP A 93 5.52 -6.89 -9.16
CA ASP A 93 5.98 -8.25 -8.90
C ASP A 93 6.77 -8.22 -7.57
N ILE A 94 6.27 -8.94 -6.56
CA ILE A 94 6.90 -9.04 -5.23
C ILE A 94 7.68 -10.34 -5.16
N ILE A 95 8.98 -10.23 -4.89
CA ILE A 95 9.92 -11.35 -4.77
C ILE A 95 9.92 -11.84 -3.33
N ASN A 96 9.71 -13.14 -3.09
CA ASN A 96 9.84 -13.78 -1.77
C ASN A 96 9.15 -13.02 -0.61
N ASN A 97 7.98 -12.43 -0.88
CA ASN A 97 7.19 -11.61 0.06
C ASN A 97 7.94 -10.37 0.62
N ASN A 98 9.01 -9.93 -0.03
CA ASN A 98 9.75 -8.74 0.38
C ASN A 98 9.07 -7.46 -0.14
N LEU A 99 8.39 -6.76 0.76
CA LEU A 99 7.70 -5.50 0.47
C LEU A 99 8.61 -4.26 0.49
N ASN A 100 9.91 -4.40 0.75
CA ASN A 100 10.78 -3.25 0.94
C ASN A 100 11.26 -2.63 -0.38
N ASN A 101 11.15 -3.33 -1.51
CA ASN A 101 11.71 -2.90 -2.80
C ASN A 101 10.86 -3.38 -3.99
N TYR A 102 9.57 -3.06 -4.01
CA TYR A 102 8.71 -3.39 -5.14
C TYR A 102 8.56 -2.19 -6.08
N ARG A 103 8.51 -2.46 -7.39
CA ARG A 103 8.34 -1.44 -8.43
C ARG A 103 6.92 -1.45 -8.91
N VAL A 104 6.25 -0.30 -8.84
CA VAL A 104 4.89 -0.17 -9.33
C VAL A 104 4.89 0.42 -10.73
N ILE A 105 4.20 -0.25 -11.65
CA ILE A 105 4.15 0.16 -13.06
C ILE A 105 2.69 0.28 -13.47
N GLN A 106 2.33 1.39 -14.11
CA GLN A 106 0.98 1.57 -14.64
C GLN A 106 0.74 0.65 -15.85
N LEU A 107 -0.40 -0.04 -15.82
CA LEU A 107 -0.88 -0.82 -16.95
C LEU A 107 -1.64 0.10 -17.92
N GLU A 108 -1.40 -0.10 -19.22
CA GLU A 108 -2.22 0.48 -20.26
C GLU A 108 -3.54 -0.28 -20.41
N ILE A 109 -3.45 -1.61 -20.38
CA ILE A 109 -4.57 -2.54 -20.46
C ILE A 109 -4.38 -3.61 -19.39
N VAL A 110 -5.46 -3.91 -18.65
CA VAL A 110 -5.48 -5.05 -17.73
C VAL A 110 -5.77 -6.31 -18.55
N PRO A 111 -4.94 -7.35 -18.44
CA PRO A 111 -5.25 -8.69 -18.94
C PRO A 111 -6.64 -9.21 -18.54
N GLU A 112 -7.38 -9.76 -19.50
CA GLU A 112 -8.72 -10.30 -19.25
C GLU A 112 -8.72 -11.38 -18.13
N LYS A 113 -7.68 -12.22 -18.10
CA LYS A 113 -7.53 -13.26 -17.08
C LYS A 113 -7.34 -12.75 -15.64
N TYR A 114 -7.03 -11.46 -15.47
CA TYR A 114 -6.89 -10.84 -14.15
C TYR A 114 -8.20 -10.22 -13.65
N TYR A 115 -9.27 -10.21 -14.45
CA TYR A 115 -10.57 -9.75 -13.99
C TYR A 115 -11.16 -10.74 -12.97
N PRO A 116 -11.74 -10.26 -11.86
CA PRO A 116 -12.51 -11.10 -10.95
C PRO A 116 -13.72 -11.75 -11.63
N ASN A 117 -14.26 -12.82 -11.03
CA ASN A 117 -15.51 -13.40 -11.50
C ASN A 117 -16.67 -12.40 -11.26
N ALA A 118 -17.59 -12.34 -12.22
CA ALA A 118 -18.73 -11.43 -12.20
C ALA A 118 -19.66 -11.67 -11.00
N ASN A 119 -19.70 -12.87 -10.43
CA ASN A 119 -20.64 -13.24 -9.36
C ASN A 119 -19.98 -13.42 -7.98
N ASP A 120 -18.71 -13.02 -7.83
CA ASP A 120 -18.01 -13.10 -6.54
C ASP A 120 -18.47 -11.95 -5.62
N TYR A 121 -19.31 -12.26 -4.64
CA TYR A 121 -19.67 -11.32 -3.57
C TYR A 121 -18.74 -11.46 -2.37
N PHE A 122 -18.70 -10.41 -1.54
CA PHE A 122 -17.95 -10.45 -0.30
C PHE A 122 -18.42 -11.61 0.59
N ASP A 123 -17.44 -12.31 1.16
CA ASP A 123 -17.65 -13.36 2.13
C ASP A 123 -16.93 -13.02 3.43
N LYS A 124 -17.69 -12.96 4.53
CA LYS A 124 -17.11 -12.60 5.83
C LYS A 124 -16.18 -13.68 6.35
N THR A 125 -16.41 -14.95 5.99
CA THR A 125 -15.55 -16.07 6.42
C THR A 125 -14.13 -15.94 5.88
N ASP A 126 -13.97 -15.31 4.72
CA ASP A 126 -12.69 -15.13 4.03
C ASP A 126 -11.99 -13.82 4.44
N CYS A 127 -12.57 -13.06 5.39
CA CYS A 127 -12.11 -11.74 5.79
C CYS A 127 -11.64 -11.73 7.25
N PRO A 128 -10.40 -12.17 7.55
CA PRO A 128 -9.89 -12.21 8.92
C PRO A 128 -9.74 -10.82 9.55
N SER A 129 -9.73 -9.77 8.73
CA SER A 129 -9.61 -8.37 9.17
C SER A 129 -10.94 -7.61 9.19
N TYR A 130 -12.09 -8.31 9.17
CA TYR A 130 -13.41 -7.69 9.02
C TYR A 130 -13.64 -6.50 9.97
N ASP A 131 -13.53 -6.72 11.29
CA ASP A 131 -13.85 -5.68 12.27
C ASP A 131 -12.89 -4.49 12.19
N LYS A 132 -11.61 -4.76 11.92
CA LYS A 132 -10.58 -3.72 11.73
C LYS A 132 -10.88 -2.86 10.51
N ILE A 133 -11.20 -3.48 9.37
CA ILE A 133 -11.50 -2.78 8.12
C ILE A 133 -12.78 -1.96 8.27
N VAL A 134 -13.86 -2.54 8.80
CA VAL A 134 -15.13 -1.83 8.97
C VAL A 134 -14.95 -0.63 9.91
N SER A 135 -14.28 -0.81 11.05
CA SER A 135 -14.01 0.29 11.99
C SER A 135 -13.21 1.41 11.34
N PHE A 136 -12.17 1.07 10.59
CA PHE A 136 -11.37 2.03 9.84
C PHE A 136 -12.22 2.82 8.82
N LEU A 137 -13.05 2.14 8.03
CA LEU A 137 -13.89 2.77 7.01
C LEU A 137 -14.96 3.69 7.63
N LEU A 138 -15.54 3.30 8.77
CA LEU A 138 -16.51 4.11 9.49
C LEU A 138 -15.87 5.38 10.06
N ASN A 139 -14.69 5.28 10.67
CA ASN A 139 -13.95 6.44 11.18
C ASN A 139 -13.60 7.43 10.07
N LYS A 140 -13.18 6.91 8.91
CA LYS A 140 -12.87 7.73 7.73
C LYS A 140 -14.11 8.41 7.14
N LYS A 141 -15.29 7.80 7.28
CA LYS A 141 -16.56 8.43 6.88
C LYS A 141 -16.92 9.59 7.81
N SER A 142 -16.73 9.44 9.13
CA SER A 142 -16.95 10.54 10.08
C SER A 142 -16.00 11.71 9.83
N GLU A 143 -14.71 11.47 9.56
CA GLU A 143 -13.74 12.55 9.29
C GLU A 143 -14.15 13.42 8.09
N ASN A 144 -14.70 12.82 7.04
CA ASN A 144 -15.20 13.55 5.87
C ASN A 144 -16.51 14.31 6.13
N LEU A 145 -17.23 14.00 7.21
CA LEU A 145 -18.42 14.72 7.65
C LEU A 145 -18.09 15.91 8.57
N TYR A 146 -16.84 16.02 9.06
CA TYR A 146 -16.40 17.05 10.01
C TYR A 146 -15.54 18.17 9.41
N LEU A 147 -15.27 18.21 8.10
CA LEU A 147 -14.66 19.39 7.48
C LEU A 147 -15.72 20.49 7.32
N PRO A 148 -15.65 21.62 8.05
CA PRO A 148 -16.54 22.74 7.81
C PRO A 148 -16.16 23.37 6.48
N ASN A 149 -17.17 23.75 5.69
CA ASN A 149 -17.01 24.77 4.65
C ASN A 149 -16.58 26.09 5.31
N THR A 150 -15.30 26.28 5.56
CA THR A 150 -14.74 27.60 5.81
C THR A 150 -14.06 28.07 4.54
N SER A 151 -14.86 28.76 3.72
CA SER A 151 -14.39 29.81 2.83
C SER A 151 -13.57 30.80 3.67
N ILE A 152 -12.24 30.71 3.63
CA ILE A 152 -11.38 31.81 4.06
C ILE A 152 -11.08 32.65 2.81
N SER A 153 -12.05 33.51 2.51
CA SER A 153 -11.77 34.78 1.85
C SER A 153 -11.07 35.72 2.83
N SER A 154 -10.01 36.38 2.35
CA SER A 154 -9.47 37.64 2.87
C SER A 154 -8.61 37.58 4.15
N ILE A 155 -7.31 37.31 3.99
CA ILE A 155 -6.30 37.85 4.92
C ILE A 155 -6.08 39.32 4.53
N ASN A 156 -6.77 40.21 5.24
CA ASN A 156 -6.42 41.62 5.27
C ASN A 156 -5.23 41.80 6.22
N ASN A 157 -4.11 42.27 5.66
CA ASN A 157 -2.98 42.79 6.41
C ASN A 157 -3.41 44.05 7.17
N HIS A 158 -3.55 43.97 8.49
CA HIS A 158 -3.42 45.15 9.33
C HIS A 158 -2.41 44.92 10.44
N ARG A 159 -1.29 45.60 10.26
CA ARG A 159 -0.19 45.84 11.19
C ARG A 159 -0.62 46.97 12.12
N THR A 160 -0.74 46.70 13.43
CA THR A 160 -0.64 47.77 14.43
C THR A 160 0.03 47.28 15.70
N GLN A 161 0.97 48.11 16.17
CA GLN A 161 1.89 47.94 17.27
C GLN A 161 1.19 48.12 18.63
N SER A 162 1.68 47.43 19.67
CA SER A 162 1.76 47.87 21.09
C SER A 162 2.55 46.79 21.86
N GLN A 163 3.86 46.95 22.06
CA GLN A 163 4.52 47.51 23.25
C GLN A 163 4.31 46.75 24.59
N THR A 164 5.41 46.08 24.98
CA THR A 164 6.06 46.00 26.31
C THR A 164 5.38 45.24 27.46
N VAL A 165 6.11 44.26 28.06
CA VAL A 165 6.59 44.26 29.47
C VAL A 165 7.45 43.01 29.76
N ILE A 166 8.77 43.24 29.93
CA ILE A 166 9.69 42.79 30.99
C ILE A 166 9.57 41.35 31.57
N ARG A 167 10.62 40.52 31.38
CA ARG A 167 11.51 40.05 32.47
C ARG A 167 12.79 39.36 31.94
N LYS A 168 13.93 39.97 32.27
CA LYS A 168 15.29 39.39 32.25
C LYS A 168 15.38 38.25 33.27
N LYS A 169 16.16 37.19 33.01
CA LYS A 169 17.42 36.88 33.73
C LYS A 169 18.10 35.57 33.27
N SER A 170 19.40 35.68 32.94
CA SER A 170 20.52 34.74 33.20
C SER A 170 20.48 33.32 32.58
N ARG A 171 21.56 32.73 32.04
CA ARG A 171 23.02 32.90 32.18
C ARG A 171 23.72 32.32 30.93
N ASN A 172 24.79 32.97 30.48
CA ASN A 172 25.85 32.37 29.68
C ASN A 172 26.80 31.58 30.60
N LEU A 173 27.42 30.51 30.08
CA LEU A 173 28.75 30.05 30.45
C LEU A 173 29.36 29.31 29.24
N ASN A 174 30.46 29.87 28.75
CA ASN A 174 31.41 29.26 27.81
C ASN A 174 32.12 28.07 28.48
N GLU A 175 32.59 27.08 27.71
CA GLU A 175 34.02 26.91 27.40
C GLU A 175 34.32 25.59 26.66
N MET A 176 35.27 25.72 25.73
CA MET A 176 35.96 24.67 24.99
C MET A 176 36.80 23.79 25.93
N GLN A 177 37.03 22.52 25.56
CA GLN A 177 38.40 22.00 25.43
C GLN A 177 38.51 20.66 24.69
N VAL A 178 39.66 20.54 24.06
CA VAL A 178 40.24 19.48 23.23
C VAL A 178 40.90 18.42 24.12
N ASN A 179 40.80 17.12 23.79
CA ASN A 179 41.99 16.27 23.74
C ASN A 179 41.83 14.89 23.08
N SER A 180 42.94 14.49 22.48
CA SER A 180 43.27 13.32 21.67
C SER A 180 43.31 11.98 22.41
N ASN A 181 43.09 10.87 21.68
CA ASN A 181 44.03 9.73 21.59
C ASN A 181 43.49 8.62 20.65
N SER A 182 44.37 8.09 19.81
CA SER A 182 44.27 6.81 19.05
C SER A 182 45.50 5.96 19.41
N PRO A 183 45.49 4.61 19.30
CA PRO A 183 45.88 3.97 18.03
C PRO A 183 45.32 2.54 17.71
N ARG A 184 44.96 2.37 16.41
CA ARG A 184 45.37 1.33 15.40
C ARG A 184 45.16 -0.20 15.59
N LEU A 185 44.88 -0.83 14.42
CA LEU A 185 45.05 -2.23 13.94
C LEU A 185 43.76 -3.08 13.98
N THR A 186 43.30 -3.83 12.97
CA THR A 186 43.87 -4.41 11.73
C THR A 186 42.77 -4.60 10.65
N ARG A 187 43.17 -4.66 9.37
CA ARG A 187 42.35 -5.08 8.22
C ARG A 187 42.50 -6.59 8.00
N HIS A 188 41.41 -7.29 7.66
CA HIS A 188 41.43 -8.47 6.79
C HIS A 188 40.13 -8.59 5.96
N PRO A 189 40.19 -9.17 4.75
CA PRO A 189 39.22 -8.95 3.68
C PRO A 189 38.06 -9.96 3.67
N LEU A 190 36.90 -9.48 3.20
CA LEU A 190 35.71 -10.29 2.88
C LEU A 190 35.97 -11.15 1.64
N THR A 191 35.88 -12.47 1.79
CA THR A 191 35.78 -13.43 0.68
C THR A 191 34.33 -13.54 0.23
N ALA A 192 34.12 -13.50 -1.09
CA ALA A 192 32.81 -13.64 -1.75
C ALA A 192 32.27 -15.08 -1.68
N PRO A 193 30.93 -15.30 -1.63
CA PRO A 193 30.36 -16.64 -1.74
C PRO A 193 30.22 -17.08 -3.21
N ASN A 194 30.61 -18.33 -3.45
CA ASN A 194 30.66 -19.00 -4.75
C ASN A 194 29.38 -19.82 -5.00
N LYS A 195 28.76 -19.58 -6.17
CA LYS A 195 27.96 -20.46 -7.04
C LYS A 195 26.92 -21.44 -6.45
N ASN A 196 25.67 -21.07 -6.73
CA ASN A 196 24.53 -21.88 -7.16
C ASN A 196 24.82 -23.33 -7.60
N ARG A 197 24.05 -24.27 -7.04
CA ARG A 197 23.34 -25.34 -7.76
C ARG A 197 22.31 -25.96 -6.81
N TYR A 198 21.05 -25.62 -6.99
CA TYR A 198 19.94 -26.47 -6.54
C TYR A 198 19.08 -26.80 -7.75
N ASP A 199 18.97 -28.10 -7.98
CA ASP A 199 18.10 -28.77 -8.93
C ASP A 199 16.64 -28.39 -8.65
N ILE A 200 15.89 -28.02 -9.70
CA ILE A 200 14.45 -27.74 -9.62
C ILE A 200 13.73 -28.51 -10.72
N THR A 201 13.46 -29.79 -10.44
CA THR A 201 12.41 -30.55 -11.13
C THR A 201 11.21 -30.66 -10.20
N GLY A 202 10.15 -29.92 -10.50
CA GLY A 202 8.84 -30.05 -9.85
C GLY A 202 8.30 -28.76 -9.23
N ILE A 203 7.85 -27.81 -10.06
CA ILE A 203 7.12 -26.62 -9.56
C ILE A 203 5.74 -26.55 -10.23
N THR A 204 4.71 -26.72 -9.42
CA THR A 204 3.30 -26.51 -9.78
C THR A 204 3.01 -25.02 -9.93
N ILE A 205 2.48 -24.64 -11.09
CA ILE A 205 1.90 -23.31 -11.34
C ILE A 205 0.52 -23.30 -10.68
N ILE A 206 0.27 -22.41 -9.71
CA ILE A 206 -1.07 -22.27 -9.09
C ILE A 206 -1.67 -20.94 -9.56
N ARG A 207 -2.86 -20.98 -10.17
CA ARG A 207 -3.54 -19.81 -10.76
C ARG A 207 -4.75 -19.39 -9.93
N ARG A 208 -5.11 -18.10 -9.95
CA ARG A 208 -6.35 -17.60 -9.30
C ARG A 208 -7.62 -18.34 -9.77
N SER A 209 -7.69 -18.69 -11.05
CA SER A 209 -8.80 -19.48 -11.61
C SER A 209 -8.94 -20.88 -10.97
N GLU A 210 -7.87 -21.45 -10.43
CA GLU A 210 -7.88 -22.76 -9.77
C GLU A 210 -8.36 -22.66 -8.31
N PHE A 211 -8.27 -21.48 -7.69
CA PHE A 211 -8.85 -21.24 -6.37
C PHE A 211 -10.37 -21.05 -6.43
N ASN A 212 -10.88 -20.35 -7.44
CA ASN A 212 -12.32 -20.16 -7.63
C ASN A 212 -13.08 -21.48 -7.84
N TYR A 213 -12.41 -22.51 -8.37
CA TYR A 213 -13.01 -23.85 -8.56
C TYR A 213 -13.25 -24.60 -7.25
N LYS A 214 -12.44 -24.34 -6.20
CA LYS A 214 -12.60 -25.02 -4.89
C LYS A 214 -13.73 -24.45 -4.03
N LYS A 215 -14.26 -23.25 -4.36
CA LYS A 215 -15.33 -22.61 -3.59
C LYS A 215 -16.74 -23.11 -3.98
N HIS A 216 -16.86 -23.84 -5.08
CA HIS A 216 -18.14 -24.34 -5.62
C HIS A 216 -18.22 -25.88 -5.73
N ALA A 217 -17.32 -26.60 -5.08
CA ALA A 217 -17.29 -28.07 -5.03
C ALA A 217 -17.72 -28.60 -3.66
#